data_AF-M2T9S1-F1
#
_entry.id   AF-M2T9S1-F1
#
_cell.length_a   1.000
_cell.length_b   1.000
_cell.length_c   1.000
_cell.angle_alpha   90.00
_cell.angle_beta   90.00
_cell.angle_gamma   90.00
#
_symmetry.space_group_name_H-M   'P 1'
#
loop_
_entity.id
_entity.type
_entity.pdbx_description
1 polymer ?
#
loop_
_entity_poly.entity_id
_entity_poly.type
_entity_poly.pdbx_seq_one_letter_code
_entity_poly.pdbx_strand_id
1 'polypeptide(L)'
;MPDPTQVCEDALRADKAYNVENAILPSENKIIDRLLARRVELVSAYAEIYEKLHDREHGIATILGIVTNVAAFWNPQKVADARDARVRLQKVNHEIAELAMDLAGLLEERSEIGNSSGFASDTH
;
A
#
# COMPACT_ATOMS: atom_id res chain seq x y z
N MET A 1 39.18 2.22 11.36
CA MET A 1 37.77 1.97 11.71
C MET A 1 36.95 2.33 10.49
N PRO A 2 36.05 1.47 9.99
CA PRO A 2 35.29 1.76 8.78
C PRO A 2 34.36 2.97 8.99
N ASP A 3 34.09 3.75 7.95
CA ASP A 3 33.16 4.89 8.02
C ASP A 3 31.73 4.36 8.24
N PRO A 4 31.07 4.70 9.35
CA PRO A 4 29.69 4.30 9.63
C PRO A 4 28.71 4.59 8.48
N THR A 5 28.90 5.71 7.81
CA THR A 5 28.04 6.12 6.68
C THR A 5 28.21 5.15 5.52
N GLN A 6 29.47 4.87 5.15
CA GLN A 6 29.79 3.96 4.07
C GLN A 6 29.24 2.56 4.33
N VAL A 7 29.38 2.05 5.56
CA VAL A 7 28.86 0.72 5.95
C VAL A 7 27.34 0.64 5.78
N CYS A 8 26.60 1.67 6.22
CA CYS A 8 25.14 1.69 6.07
C CYS A 8 24.72 1.84 4.60
N GLU A 9 25.37 2.70 3.84
CA GLU A 9 25.07 2.87 2.42
C GLU A 9 25.39 1.61 1.59
N ASP A 10 26.46 0.89 1.94
CA ASP A 10 26.80 -0.37 1.27
C ASP A 10 25.78 -1.47 1.57
N ALA A 11 25.26 -1.53 2.80
CA ALA A 11 24.13 -2.41 3.13
C ALA A 11 22.88 -2.06 2.30
N LEU A 12 22.56 -0.76 2.14
CA LEU A 12 21.45 -0.30 1.29
C LEU A 12 21.66 -0.65 -0.19
N ARG A 13 22.89 -0.49 -0.71
CA ARG A 13 23.22 -0.84 -2.10
C ARG A 13 23.13 -2.35 -2.34
N ALA A 14 23.60 -3.16 -1.39
CA ALA A 14 23.51 -4.61 -1.47
C ALA A 14 22.05 -5.08 -1.47
N ASP A 15 21.22 -4.53 -0.58
CA ASP A 15 19.78 -4.83 -0.51
C ASP A 15 19.07 -4.43 -1.81
N LYS A 16 19.35 -3.24 -2.34
CA LYS A 16 18.81 -2.80 -3.64
C LYS A 16 19.25 -3.74 -4.78
N ALA A 17 20.52 -4.13 -4.82
CA ALA A 17 21.03 -5.03 -5.85
C ALA A 17 20.30 -6.37 -5.82
N TYR A 18 20.12 -6.95 -4.64
CA TYR A 18 19.34 -8.17 -4.45
C TYR A 18 17.89 -8.00 -4.94
N ASN A 19 17.22 -6.92 -4.56
CA ASN A 19 15.84 -6.63 -4.99
C ASN A 19 15.72 -6.50 -6.51
N VAL A 20 16.68 -5.84 -7.16
CA VAL A 20 16.71 -5.67 -8.62
C VAL A 20 16.95 -7.01 -9.32
N GLU A 21 17.92 -7.79 -8.85
CA GLU A 21 18.25 -9.11 -9.41
C GLU A 21 17.07 -10.07 -9.34
N ASN A 22 16.31 -10.03 -8.24
CA ASN A 22 15.16 -10.90 -8.03
C ASN A 22 13.83 -10.30 -8.53
N ALA A 23 13.86 -9.08 -9.09
CA ALA A 23 12.67 -8.34 -9.54
C ALA A 23 11.57 -8.17 -8.46
N ILE A 24 11.97 -7.90 -7.23
CA ILE A 24 11.07 -7.71 -6.08
C ILE A 24 11.16 -6.30 -5.47
N LEU A 25 10.18 -5.98 -4.62
CA LEU A 25 10.17 -4.80 -3.73
C LEU A 25 10.52 -3.45 -4.41
N PRO A 26 9.92 -3.10 -5.57
CA PRO A 26 10.23 -1.85 -6.27
C PRO A 26 9.90 -0.59 -5.47
N SER A 27 8.97 -0.69 -4.51
CA SER A 27 8.66 0.40 -3.57
C SER A 27 9.78 0.65 -2.58
N GLU A 28 10.43 -0.40 -2.06
CA GLU A 28 11.57 -0.25 -1.15
C GLU A 28 12.78 0.31 -1.88
N ASN A 29 13.04 -0.12 -3.12
CA ASN A 29 14.11 0.44 -3.96
C ASN A 29 14.00 1.97 -4.12
N LYS A 30 12.79 2.52 -4.25
CA LYS A 30 12.57 3.98 -4.28
C LYS A 30 12.92 4.66 -2.95
N ILE A 31 12.68 4.00 -1.83
CA ILE A 31 13.07 4.50 -0.52
C ILE A 31 14.58 4.47 -0.38
N ILE A 32 15.23 3.37 -0.75
CA ILE A 32 16.68 3.22 -0.74
C ILE A 32 17.34 4.35 -1.55
N ASP A 33 16.86 4.61 -2.76
CA ASP A 33 17.38 5.71 -3.60
C ASP A 33 17.25 7.07 -2.94
N ARG A 34 16.12 7.32 -2.26
CA ARG A 34 15.91 8.56 -1.52
C ARG A 34 16.85 8.69 -0.31
N LEU A 35 17.10 7.59 0.41
CA LEU A 35 18.02 7.59 1.54
C LEU A 35 19.45 7.87 1.07
N LEU A 36 19.91 7.17 0.02
CA LEU A 36 21.23 7.38 -0.59
C LEU A 36 21.41 8.83 -1.10
N ALA A 37 20.38 9.43 -1.69
CA ALA A 37 20.42 10.81 -2.16
C ALA A 37 20.48 11.85 -1.02
N ARG A 38 20.08 11.48 0.21
CA ARG A 38 20.00 12.35 1.39
C ARG A 38 21.06 12.03 2.45
N ARG A 39 22.22 11.53 2.02
CA ARG A 39 23.36 11.16 2.89
C ARG A 39 23.60 12.15 4.04
N VAL A 40 23.67 13.45 3.75
CA VAL A 40 23.99 14.49 4.73
C VAL A 40 23.01 14.52 5.91
N GLU A 41 21.72 14.30 5.63
CA GLU A 41 20.66 14.25 6.65
C GLU A 41 20.77 12.99 7.54
N LEU A 42 21.40 11.92 7.02
CA LEU A 42 21.44 10.60 7.65
C LEU A 42 22.75 10.29 8.38
N VAL A 43 23.79 11.11 8.26
CA VAL A 43 25.10 10.87 8.89
C VAL A 43 24.97 10.58 10.39
N SER A 44 24.18 11.38 11.12
CA SER A 44 23.95 11.18 12.55
C SER A 44 23.26 9.85 12.85
N ALA A 45 22.25 9.49 12.04
CA ALA A 45 21.51 8.24 12.22
C ALA A 45 22.38 7.02 11.88
N TYR A 46 23.20 7.09 10.83
CA TYR A 46 24.14 6.04 10.47
C TYR A 46 25.22 5.83 11.53
N ALA A 47 25.72 6.91 12.15
CA ALA A 47 26.64 6.81 13.26
C ALA A 47 26.03 6.05 14.45
N GLU A 48 24.78 6.37 14.83
CA GLU A 48 24.07 5.68 15.91
C GLU A 48 23.78 4.21 15.57
N ILE A 49 23.27 3.94 14.37
CA ILE A 49 23.02 2.57 13.88
C ILE A 49 24.30 1.74 13.95
N TYR A 50 25.40 2.28 13.44
CA TYR A 50 26.69 1.60 13.47
C TYR A 50 27.15 1.35 14.90
N GLU A 51 27.16 2.38 15.77
CA GLU A 51 27.57 2.24 17.17
C GLU A 51 26.82 1.11 17.88
N LYS A 52 25.50 1.00 17.66
CA LYS A 52 24.68 0.00 18.36
C LYS A 52 24.68 -1.39 17.73
N LEU A 53 24.95 -1.50 16.44
CA LEU A 53 24.65 -2.73 15.68
C LEU A 53 25.83 -3.30 14.88
N HIS A 54 26.99 -2.63 14.78
CA HIS A 54 28.12 -3.12 13.99
C HIS A 54 28.68 -4.47 14.46
N ASP A 55 28.63 -4.76 15.76
CA ASP A 55 29.08 -6.05 16.32
C ASP A 55 28.13 -7.21 16.02
N ARG A 56 26.96 -6.93 15.44
CA ARG A 56 25.97 -7.94 15.05
C ARG A 56 26.05 -8.15 13.54
N GLU A 57 26.41 -9.37 13.13
CA GLU A 57 26.66 -9.76 11.73
C GLU A 57 25.63 -9.23 10.71
N HIS A 58 24.34 -9.17 11.09
CA HIS A 58 23.26 -8.66 10.24
C HIS A 58 22.50 -7.48 10.85
N GLY A 59 22.99 -6.87 11.92
CA GLY A 59 22.26 -5.85 12.68
C GLY A 59 21.94 -4.62 11.83
N ILE A 60 22.93 -4.09 11.12
CA ILE A 60 22.80 -2.91 10.25
C ILE A 60 21.86 -3.20 9.08
N ALA A 61 22.06 -4.32 8.38
CA ALA A 61 21.19 -4.72 7.25
C ALA A 61 19.73 -4.90 7.71
N THR A 62 19.51 -5.54 8.86
CA THR A 62 18.17 -5.80 9.40
C THR A 62 17.43 -4.50 9.73
N ILE A 63 18.05 -3.56 10.44
CA ILE A 63 17.36 -2.32 10.81
C ILE A 63 17.06 -1.46 9.58
N LEU A 64 17.98 -1.41 8.61
CA LEU A 64 17.78 -0.66 7.37
C LEU A 64 16.67 -1.28 6.53
N GLY A 65 16.59 -2.61 6.45
CA GLY A 65 15.47 -3.32 5.81
C GLY A 65 14.13 -3.04 6.49
N ILE A 66 14.08 -2.97 7.82
CA ILE A 66 12.86 -2.57 8.53
C ILE A 66 12.48 -1.12 8.19
N VAL A 67 13.45 -0.20 8.18
CA VAL A 67 13.20 1.22 7.85
C VAL A 67 12.68 1.38 6.42
N THR A 68 13.28 0.71 5.44
CA THR A 68 12.84 0.77 4.03
C THR A 68 11.46 0.17 3.86
N ASN A 69 11.19 -0.98 4.49
CA ASN A 69 9.89 -1.63 4.47
C ASN A 69 8.80 -0.72 5.08
N VAL A 70 9.00 -0.23 6.30
CA VAL A 70 8.03 0.66 6.96
C VAL A 70 7.82 1.93 6.14
N ALA A 71 8.88 2.56 5.64
CA ALA A 71 8.74 3.78 4.83
C ALA A 71 8.07 3.53 3.46
N ALA A 72 8.19 2.32 2.90
CA ALA A 72 7.57 1.95 1.64
C ALA A 72 6.06 1.66 1.80
N PHE A 73 5.67 0.99 2.88
CA PHE A 73 4.31 0.46 3.05
C PHE A 73 3.46 1.25 4.05
N TRP A 74 4.08 1.91 5.02
CA TRP A 74 3.40 2.78 6.00
C TRP A 74 3.56 4.25 5.62
N ASN A 75 3.07 4.62 4.43
CA ASN A 75 2.88 6.02 4.08
C ASN A 75 1.57 6.52 4.71
N PRO A 76 1.60 7.45 5.68
CA PRO A 76 0.40 7.91 6.38
C PRO A 76 -0.67 8.48 5.43
N GLN A 77 -0.25 9.12 4.34
CA GLN A 77 -1.17 9.64 3.32
C GLN A 77 -1.88 8.50 2.60
N LYS A 78 -1.15 7.48 2.14
CA LYS A 78 -1.77 6.31 1.48
C LYS A 78 -2.72 5.56 2.42
N VAL A 79 -2.40 5.51 3.72
CA VAL A 79 -3.28 4.92 4.73
C VAL A 79 -4.55 5.75 4.91
N ALA A 80 -4.45 7.08 4.89
CA ALA A 80 -5.61 7.97 4.91
C ALA A 80 -6.47 7.79 3.64
N ASP A 81 -5.86 7.82 2.45
CA ASP A 81 -6.55 7.64 1.17
C ASP A 81 -7.26 6.27 1.11
N ALA A 82 -6.64 5.20 1.62
CA ALA A 82 -7.24 3.87 1.69
C ALA A 82 -8.45 3.82 2.64
N ARG A 83 -8.43 4.58 3.74
CA ARG A 83 -9.57 4.71 4.66
C ARG A 83 -10.72 5.44 3.98
N ASP A 84 -10.44 6.52 3.27
CA ASP A 84 -11.44 7.30 2.54
C ASP A 84 -12.07 6.47 1.41
N ALA A 85 -11.26 5.73 0.66
CA ALA A 85 -11.73 4.79 -0.36
C ALA A 85 -12.65 3.71 0.23
N ARG A 86 -12.31 3.16 1.40
CA ARG A 86 -13.15 2.18 2.10
C ARG A 86 -14.51 2.77 2.51
N VAL A 87 -14.52 3.98 3.07
CA VAL A 87 -15.76 4.68 3.43
C VAL A 87 -16.62 4.90 2.18
N ARG A 88 -16.01 5.32 1.07
CA ARG A 88 -16.73 5.51 -0.18
C ARG A 88 -17.32 4.20 -0.70
N LEU A 89 -16.56 3.10 -0.65
CA LEU A 89 -17.02 1.78 -1.08
C LEU A 89 -18.23 1.31 -0.26
N GLN A 90 -18.22 1.52 1.06
CA GLN A 90 -19.37 1.20 1.91
C GLN A 90 -20.62 2.00 1.52
N LYS A 91 -20.47 3.30 1.23
CA LYS A 91 -21.58 4.14 0.77
C LYS A 91 -22.15 3.67 -0.56
N VAL A 92 -21.29 3.37 -1.52
CA VAL A 92 -21.70 2.86 -2.84
C VAL A 92 -22.44 1.53 -2.70
N ASN A 93 -21.94 0.62 -1.87
CA ASN A 93 -22.62 -0.66 -1.63
C ASN A 93 -24.01 -0.49 -1.01
N HIS A 94 -24.18 0.50 -0.14
CA HIS A 94 -25.48 0.83 0.44
C HIS A 94 -26.45 1.37 -0.62
N GLU A 95 -26.02 2.33 -1.43
CA GLU A 95 -26.81 2.89 -2.54
C GLU A 95 -27.22 1.79 -3.55
N ILE A 96 -26.31 0.86 -3.88
CA ILE A 96 -26.61 -0.30 -4.72
C ILE A 96 -27.70 -1.17 -4.10
N ALA A 97 -27.63 -1.42 -2.79
CA ALA A 97 -28.60 -2.25 -2.10
C ALA A 97 -30.00 -1.63 -2.11
N GLU A 98 -30.11 -0.32 -1.88
CA GLU A 98 -31.38 0.41 -1.94
C GLU A 98 -31.99 0.35 -3.35
N LEU A 99 -31.21 0.71 -4.38
CA LEU A 99 -31.65 0.66 -5.78
C LEU A 99 -32.07 -0.75 -6.22
N ALA A 100 -31.39 -1.78 -5.73
CA ALA A 100 -31.74 -3.17 -6.01
C ALA A 100 -33.09 -3.56 -5.37
N MET A 101 -33.40 -3.06 -4.17
CA MET A 101 -34.70 -3.28 -3.53
C MET A 101 -35.81 -2.58 -4.30
N ASP A 102 -35.61 -1.31 -4.68
CA ASP A 102 -36.59 -0.56 -5.46
C ASP A 102 -36.87 -1.23 -6.81
N LEU A 103 -35.81 -1.66 -7.51
CA LEU A 103 -35.95 -2.39 -8.77
C LEU A 103 -36.68 -3.72 -8.58
N ALA A 104 -36.38 -4.46 -7.51
CA ALA A 104 -37.08 -5.71 -7.21
C ALA A 104 -38.59 -5.47 -7.00
N GLY A 105 -38.96 -4.41 -6.26
CA GLY A 105 -40.36 -4.03 -6.08
C GLY A 105 -41.07 -3.69 -7.40
N LEU A 106 -40.42 -2.90 -8.27
CA LEU A 106 -40.97 -2.57 -9.59
C LEU A 106 -41.13 -3.81 -10.50
N LEU A 107 -40.18 -4.75 -10.43
CA LEU A 107 -40.25 -6.00 -11.18
C LEU A 107 -41.39 -6.92 -10.69
N GLU A 108 -41.65 -6.91 -9.38
CA GLU A 108 -42.76 -7.62 -8.76
C GLU A 108 -44.10 -7.03 -9.20
N GLU A 109 -44.29 -5.71 -9.06
CA GLU A 109 -45.48 -4.98 -9.52
C GLU A 109 -45.75 -5.22 -11.02
N ARG A 110 -44.70 -5.12 -11.86
CA ARG A 110 -44.81 -5.42 -13.30
C ARG A 110 -45.30 -6.84 -13.54
N SER A 111 -44.80 -7.81 -12.78
CA SER A 111 -45.18 -9.22 -12.93
C SER A 111 -46.64 -9.44 -12.52
N GLU A 112 -47.11 -8.81 -11.45
CA GLU A 112 -48.51 -8.86 -11.02
C GLU A 112 -49.46 -8.27 -12.07
N ILE A 113 -49.13 -7.09 -12.62
CA ILE A 113 -49.94 -6.44 -13.67
C ILE A 113 -49.99 -7.31 -14.92
N GLY A 114 -48.84 -7.82 -15.38
CA GLY A 114 -48.76 -8.66 -16.58
C GLY A 114 -49.54 -9.97 -16.45
N ASN A 115 -49.54 -10.58 -15.26
CA ASN A 115 -50.23 -11.85 -15.02
C ASN A 115 -51.75 -11.71 -14.76
N SER A 116 -52.23 -10.54 -14.33
CA SER A 116 -53.63 -10.32 -13.95
C SER A 116 -54.47 -9.59 -15.00
N SER A 117 -53.87 -8.75 -15.83
CA SER A 117 -54.62 -7.79 -16.67
C SER A 117 -54.98 -8.29 -18.07
N GLY A 118 -54.44 -9.43 -18.52
CA GLY A 118 -54.63 -9.91 -19.90
C GLY A 118 -53.99 -9.02 -20.98
N PHE A 119 -53.31 -7.94 -20.59
CA PHE A 119 -52.53 -7.07 -21.46
C PHE A 119 -51.05 -7.47 -21.41
N ALA A 120 -50.49 -7.88 -22.55
CA ALA A 120 -49.04 -8.03 -22.70
C ALA A 120 -48.42 -6.65 -22.99
N SER A 121 -47.61 -6.15 -22.07
CA SER A 121 -46.75 -4.99 -22.32
C SER A 121 -45.46 -5.48 -22.97
N ASP A 122 -45.37 -5.38 -24.30
CA ASP A 122 -44.10 -5.51 -25.01
C ASP A 122 -43.19 -4.36 -24.58
N THR A 123 -42.31 -4.61 -23.63
CA THR A 123 -41.24 -3.67 -23.31
C THR A 123 -40.00 -4.47 -22.94
N HIS A 124 -38.98 -4.28 -23.79
CA HIS A 124 -37.63 -4.84 -23.71
C HIS A 124 -36.84 -4.30 -22.53
#